data_AF-A0A0S7Y8U2-F1
#
_entry.id   AF-A0A0S7Y8U2-F1
#
_cell.length_a   1.000
_cell.length_b   1.000
_cell.length_c   1.000
_cell.angle_alpha   90.00
_cell.angle_beta   90.00
_cell.angle_gamma   90.00
#
_symmetry.space_group_name_H-M   'P 1'
#
loop_
_entity.id
_entity.type
_entity.pdbx_description
1 polymer ?
#
loop_
_entity_poly.entity_id
_entity_poly.type
_entity_poly.pdbx_seq_one_letter_code
_entity_poly.pdbx_strand_id
1 'polypeptide(L)'
;MDACYDVHNKLGPGFVEKIYLKALKHALDKVGVDYTAEKEFHVSFNGEKVGKFRVDLVVEGKVIVELKSTEGSLPKIFESQVISYLKASGLKVGLLVNFGNRQCVIRRLVISP
;
A
#
# COMPACT_ATOMS: atom_id res chain seq x y z
N MET A 1 -4.06 -1.08 11.23
CA MET A 1 -2.76 -1.82 11.31
C MET A 1 -3.00 -3.27 11.68
N ASP A 2 -3.91 -3.54 12.60
CA ASP A 2 -4.24 -4.90 13.08
C ASP A 2 -4.57 -5.88 11.95
N ALA A 3 -5.29 -5.45 10.91
CA ALA A 3 -5.58 -6.31 9.75
C ALA A 3 -4.31 -6.81 9.02
N CYS A 4 -3.26 -5.99 8.90
CA CYS A 4 -2.00 -6.42 8.28
C CYS A 4 -1.27 -7.44 9.17
N TYR A 5 -1.25 -7.21 10.48
CA TYR A 5 -0.65 -8.15 11.43
C TYR A 5 -1.42 -9.47 11.48
N ASP A 6 -2.75 -9.44 11.49
CA ASP A 6 -3.58 -10.65 11.47
C ASP A 6 -3.35 -11.50 10.21
N VAL A 7 -3.29 -10.85 9.04
CA VAL A 7 -2.96 -11.52 7.77
C VAL A 7 -1.57 -12.16 7.83
N HIS A 8 -0.55 -11.43 8.29
CA HIS A 8 0.81 -11.94 8.38
C HIS A 8 0.95 -13.08 9.40
N ASN A 9 0.29 -12.97 10.56
CA ASN A 9 0.31 -14.00 11.59
C ASN A 9 -0.32 -15.32 11.11
N LYS A 10 -1.33 -15.26 10.23
CA LYS A 10 -2.02 -16.44 9.71
C LYS A 10 -1.35 -17.06 8.50
N LEU A 11 -0.82 -16.24 7.60
CA LEU A 11 -0.24 -16.72 6.33
C LEU A 11 1.28 -16.92 6.41
N GLY A 12 1.97 -16.18 7.28
CA GLY A 12 3.42 -16.08 7.27
C GLY A 12 3.97 -15.43 5.99
N PRO A 13 5.30 -15.32 5.87
CA PRO A 13 5.96 -14.91 4.63
C PRO A 13 5.96 -16.05 3.58
N GLY A 14 6.25 -15.71 2.32
CA GLY A 14 6.48 -16.68 1.23
C GLY A 14 5.50 -16.62 0.07
N PHE A 15 4.35 -15.94 0.23
CA PHE A 15 3.43 -15.69 -0.88
C PHE A 15 3.77 -14.42 -1.66
N VAL A 16 3.22 -14.31 -2.88
CA VAL A 16 3.28 -13.09 -3.69
C VAL A 16 2.30 -12.03 -3.19
N GLU A 17 2.58 -10.75 -3.44
CA GLU A 17 1.77 -9.57 -3.05
C GLU A 17 0.27 -9.75 -3.30
N LYS A 18 -0.12 -10.34 -4.43
CA LYS A 18 -1.53 -10.57 -4.79
C LYS A 18 -2.30 -11.46 -3.80
N ILE A 19 -1.63 -12.40 -3.13
CA ILE A 19 -2.26 -13.23 -2.11
C ILE A 19 -2.52 -12.42 -0.84
N TYR A 20 -1.53 -11.62 -0.40
CA TYR A 20 -1.71 -10.73 0.74
C TYR A 20 -2.77 -9.66 0.48
N LEU A 21 -2.85 -9.12 -0.75
CA LEU A 21 -3.91 -8.19 -1.13
C LEU A 21 -5.30 -8.81 -0.93
N LYS A 22 -5.50 -10.04 -1.43
CA LYS A 22 -6.78 -10.76 -1.24
C LYS A 22 -7.08 -11.01 0.23
N ALA A 23 -6.10 -11.43 1.01
CA ALA A 23 -6.27 -11.70 2.44
C ALA A 23 -6.59 -10.41 3.21
N LEU A 24 -5.91 -9.31 2.89
CA LEU A 24 -6.11 -8.01 3.53
C LEU A 24 -7.49 -7.44 3.21
N LYS A 25 -7.96 -7.58 1.96
CA LYS A 25 -9.35 -7.23 1.59
C LYS A 25 -10.36 -7.96 2.48
N HIS A 26 -10.24 -9.27 2.61
CA HIS A 26 -11.12 -10.06 3.48
C HIS A 26 -11.03 -9.64 4.96
N ALA A 27 -9.82 -9.34 5.45
CA ALA A 27 -9.63 -8.86 6.81
C ALA A 27 -10.29 -7.49 7.05
N LEU A 28 -10.20 -6.57 6.09
CA LEU A 28 -10.83 -5.24 6.14
C LEU A 28 -12.37 -5.33 6.04
N ASP A 29 -12.89 -6.17 5.14
CA ASP A 29 -14.34 -6.43 5.01
C ASP A 29 -14.93 -6.92 6.34
N LYS A 30 -14.23 -7.84 7.02
CA LYS A 30 -14.66 -8.41 8.30
C LYS A 30 -14.76 -7.39 9.42
N VAL A 31 -13.95 -6.33 9.40
CA VAL A 31 -13.96 -5.26 10.41
C VAL A 31 -14.72 -4.01 9.94
N GLY A 32 -15.37 -4.07 8.76
CA GLY A 32 -16.17 -2.97 8.24
C GLY A 32 -15.36 -1.71 7.87
N VAL A 33 -14.10 -1.87 7.44
CA VAL A 33 -13.27 -0.74 7.01
C VAL A 33 -13.39 -0.55 5.49
N ASP A 34 -13.82 0.64 5.08
CA ASP A 34 -13.96 0.98 3.67
C ASP A 34 -12.61 1.05 2.96
N TYR A 35 -12.54 0.48 1.75
CA TYR A 35 -11.39 0.60 0.88
C TYR A 35 -11.77 0.56 -0.61
N THR A 36 -10.89 1.07 -1.46
CA THR A 36 -10.90 0.84 -2.91
C THR A 36 -9.65 0.09 -3.30
N ALA A 37 -9.79 -1.11 -3.85
CA ALA A 37 -8.66 -1.89 -4.34
C ALA A 37 -8.28 -1.51 -5.76
N GLU A 38 -6.99 -1.64 -6.09
CA GLU A 38 -6.47 -1.47 -7.44
C GLU A 38 -6.86 -0.12 -8.08
N LYS A 39 -6.88 0.94 -7.26
CA LYS A 39 -7.31 2.27 -7.70
C LYS A 39 -6.27 2.90 -8.62
N GLU A 40 -6.74 3.36 -9.78
CA GLU A 40 -5.91 4.06 -10.75
C GLU A 40 -5.92 5.57 -10.51
N PHE A 41 -4.74 6.18 -10.66
CA PHE A 41 -4.53 7.63 -10.57
C PHE A 41 -3.78 8.11 -11.82
N HIS A 42 -4.03 9.34 -12.21
CA HIS A 42 -3.29 9.98 -13.29
C HIS A 42 -2.00 10.62 -12.77
N VAL A 43 -0.97 10.58 -13.60
CA VAL A 43 0.25 11.37 -13.42
C VAL A 43 0.20 12.54 -14.39
N SER A 44 0.41 13.74 -13.87
CA SER A 44 0.51 14.96 -14.67
C SER A 44 1.91 15.54 -14.62
N PHE A 45 2.40 16.02 -15.75
CA PHE A 45 3.64 16.79 -15.89
C PHE A 45 3.29 18.06 -16.67
N ASN A 46 3.58 19.23 -16.11
CA ASN A 46 3.23 20.54 -16.69
C ASN A 46 1.74 20.67 -17.08
N GLY A 47 0.84 20.10 -16.27
CA GLY A 47 -0.61 20.13 -16.53
C GLY A 47 -1.10 19.07 -17.53
N GLU A 48 -0.20 18.40 -18.25
CA GLU A 48 -0.56 17.35 -19.20
C GLU A 48 -0.54 15.96 -18.56
N LYS A 49 -1.51 15.10 -18.89
CA LYS A 49 -1.54 13.71 -18.43
C LYS A 49 -0.46 12.91 -19.16
N VAL A 50 0.56 12.48 -18.43
CA VAL A 50 1.70 11.72 -18.98
C VAL A 50 1.63 10.23 -18.69
N GLY A 51 0.69 9.80 -17.85
CA GLY A 51 0.53 8.40 -17.54
C GLY A 51 -0.46 8.14 -16.42
N LYS A 52 -0.44 6.90 -15.97
CA LYS A 52 -1.27 6.37 -14.90
C LYS A 52 -0.43 5.47 -14.01
N PHE A 53 -0.81 5.39 -12.74
CA PHE A 53 -0.33 4.35 -11.83
C PHE A 53 -1.53 3.75 -11.12
N ARG A 54 -1.33 2.56 -10.59
CA ARG A 54 -2.32 1.82 -9.83
C ARG A 54 -1.74 1.51 -8.45
N VAL A 55 -2.52 1.76 -7.41
CA VAL A 55 -2.16 1.41 -6.04
C VAL A 55 -2.93 0.20 -5.57
N ASP A 56 -2.36 -0.58 -4.65
CA ASP A 56 -3.00 -1.80 -4.16
C ASP A 56 -4.32 -1.51 -3.45
N LEU A 57 -4.31 -0.55 -2.51
CA LEU A 57 -5.50 -0.12 -1.79
C LEU A 57 -5.48 1.40 -1.52
N VAL A 58 -6.67 1.98 -1.51
CA VAL A 58 -6.95 3.26 -0.86
C VAL A 58 -7.97 3.03 0.24
N VAL A 59 -7.54 3.17 1.49
CA VAL A 59 -8.36 2.95 2.69
C VAL A 59 -9.03 4.27 3.09
N GLU A 60 -10.33 4.21 3.36
CA GLU A 60 -11.19 5.34 3.75
C GLU A 60 -11.08 6.57 2.83
N GLY A 61 -10.70 6.36 1.57
CA GLY A 61 -10.44 7.45 0.61
C GLY A 61 -9.25 8.35 0.96
N LYS A 62 -8.44 8.02 1.98
CA LYS A 62 -7.43 8.92 2.58
C LYS A 62 -6.01 8.36 2.59
N VAL A 63 -5.87 7.04 2.69
CA VAL A 63 -4.58 6.37 2.91
C VAL A 63 -4.26 5.45 1.76
N ILE A 64 -3.13 5.67 1.09
CA ILE A 64 -2.57 4.70 0.13
C ILE A 64 -1.91 3.57 0.92
N VAL A 65 -2.20 2.33 0.58
CA VAL A 65 -1.50 1.16 1.13
C VAL A 65 -0.86 0.40 -0.04
N GLU A 66 0.45 0.26 0.00
CA GLU A 66 1.27 -0.47 -0.97
C GLU A 66 1.86 -1.70 -0.31
N LEU A 67 1.70 -2.86 -0.94
CA LEU A 67 2.15 -4.14 -0.40
C LEU A 67 3.46 -4.56 -1.05
N LYS A 68 4.33 -5.17 -0.24
CA LYS A 68 5.57 -5.81 -0.68
C LYS A 68 5.68 -7.18 -0.03
N SER A 69 6.36 -8.09 -0.70
CA SER A 69 6.62 -9.44 -0.18
C SER A 69 8.07 -9.86 -0.41
N THR A 70 9.01 -9.03 0.02
CA THR A 70 10.46 -9.25 -0.15
C THR A 70 11.13 -9.52 1.18
N GLU A 71 12.03 -10.50 1.21
CA GLU A 71 12.88 -10.74 2.39
C GLU A 71 13.97 -9.66 2.50
N GLY A 72 14.35 -9.33 3.73
CA GLY A 72 15.40 -8.37 4.04
C GLY A 72 14.90 -6.93 4.17
N SER A 73 15.82 -5.99 3.96
CA SER A 73 15.51 -4.56 4.02
C SER A 73 14.78 -4.13 2.75
N LEU A 74 13.71 -3.34 2.92
CA LEU A 74 13.05 -2.72 1.78
C LEU A 74 13.99 -1.70 1.12
N PRO A 75 14.24 -1.80 -0.20
CA PRO A 75 14.90 -0.75 -0.96
C PRO A 75 14.20 0.61 -0.81
N LYS A 76 14.99 1.68 -0.62
CA LYS A 76 14.46 3.05 -0.47
C LYS A 76 13.59 3.52 -1.64
N ILE A 77 13.78 2.94 -2.83
CA ILE A 77 12.98 3.26 -4.02
C ILE A 77 11.48 3.00 -3.80
N PHE A 78 11.09 2.02 -2.98
CA PHE A 78 9.69 1.76 -2.67
C PHE A 78 9.06 2.89 -1.85
N GLU A 79 9.81 3.52 -0.95
CA GLU A 79 9.33 4.72 -0.25
C GLU A 79 9.20 5.91 -1.20
N SER A 80 10.20 6.13 -2.07
CA SER A 80 10.15 7.17 -3.10
C SER A 80 8.97 7.00 -4.05
N GLN A 81 8.61 5.76 -4.39
CA GLN A 81 7.44 5.42 -5.19
C GLN A 81 6.15 5.83 -4.48
N VAL A 82 5.97 5.43 -3.21
CA VAL A 82 4.78 5.83 -2.42
C VAL A 82 4.69 7.34 -2.29
N ILE A 83 5.81 8.04 -2.03
CA ILE A 83 5.83 9.51 -1.98
C ILE A 83 5.38 10.13 -3.30
N SER A 84 5.81 9.57 -4.44
CA SER A 84 5.38 10.03 -5.76
C SER A 84 3.89 9.80 -5.98
N TYR A 85 3.36 8.67 -5.51
CA TYR A 85 1.93 8.36 -5.55
C TYR A 85 1.11 9.31 -4.68
N LEU A 86 1.59 9.65 -3.49
CA LEU A 86 0.94 10.65 -2.62
C LEU A 86 0.87 12.02 -3.31
N LYS A 87 1.97 12.49 -3.90
CA LYS A 87 2.00 13.75 -4.64
C LYS A 87 1.02 13.77 -5.82
N ALA A 88 1.00 12.71 -6.64
CA ALA A 88 0.16 12.64 -7.83
C ALA A 88 -1.33 12.42 -7.52
N SER A 89 -1.65 11.68 -6.44
CA SER A 89 -3.03 11.43 -6.02
C SER A 89 -3.65 12.57 -5.21
N GLY A 90 -2.84 13.46 -4.64
CA GLY A 90 -3.27 14.47 -3.67
C GLY A 90 -3.46 13.93 -2.24
N LEU A 91 -3.30 12.62 -2.02
CA LEU A 91 -3.38 12.01 -0.69
C LEU A 91 -2.11 12.29 0.12
N LYS A 92 -2.22 12.32 1.45
CA LYS A 92 -1.14 12.77 2.34
C LYS A 92 -0.46 11.67 3.13
N VAL A 93 -1.12 10.52 3.27
CA VAL A 93 -0.62 9.40 4.09
C VAL A 93 -0.52 8.14 3.24
N GLY A 94 0.66 7.52 3.28
CA GLY A 94 0.94 6.23 2.66
C GLY A 94 1.44 5.22 3.68
N LEU A 95 1.05 3.95 3.52
CA LEU A 95 1.58 2.82 4.26
C LEU A 95 2.28 1.88 3.28
N LEU A 96 3.57 1.66 3.48
CA LEU A 96 4.33 0.62 2.78
C LEU A 96 4.42 -0.60 3.70
N VAL A 97 3.73 -1.67 3.34
CA VAL A 97 3.58 -2.88 4.15
C VAL A 97 4.38 -4.00 3.51
N ASN A 98 5.37 -4.55 4.23
CA ASN A 98 6.13 -5.72 3.79
C ASN A 98 5.72 -6.96 4.57
N PHE A 99 5.24 -7.96 3.83
CA PHE A 99 4.89 -9.30 4.32
C PHE A 99 6.02 -10.33 4.13
N GLY A 100 7.10 -9.99 3.43
CA GLY A 100 8.16 -10.94 3.06
C GLY A 100 9.12 -11.31 4.19
N ASN A 101 9.11 -10.58 5.30
CA ASN A 101 9.98 -10.83 6.44
C ASN A 101 9.30 -11.75 7.47
N ARG A 102 10.10 -12.24 8.43
CA ARG A 102 9.60 -12.98 9.61
C ARG A 102 8.59 -12.17 10.45
N GLN A 103 8.63 -10.84 10.35
CA GLN A 103 7.65 -9.94 10.95
C GLN A 103 7.04 -9.06 9.85
N CYS A 104 5.74 -8.76 9.97
CA CYS A 104 5.12 -7.73 9.16
C CYS A 104 5.74 -6.37 9.47
N VAL A 105 6.33 -5.73 8.46
CA VAL A 105 6.93 -4.40 8.59
C VAL A 105 6.01 -3.38 7.96
N ILE A 106 5.63 -2.35 8.71
CA ILE A 106 4.80 -1.25 8.20
C ILE A 106 5.60 0.04 8.32
N ARG A 107 5.84 0.72 7.19
CA ARG A 107 6.42 2.08 7.16
C ARG A 107 5.32 3.08 6.83
N ARG A 108 5.13 4.05 7.72
CA ARG A 108 4.21 5.18 7.50
C ARG A 108 4.97 6.34 6.87
N LEU A 109 4.49 6.77 5.71
CA LEU A 109 5.03 7.91 4.96
C LEU A 109 3.99 9.03 4.96
N VAL A 110 4.44 10.24 5.23
CA VAL A 110 3.59 11.43 5.26
C VAL A 110 4.26 12.52 4.43
N ILE A 111 3.49 13.13 3.53
CA ILE A 111 3.91 14.35 2.84
C ILE A 111 3.19 15.54 3.45
N SER A 112 3.94 16.57 3.80
CA SER A 112 3.37 17.87 4.19
C SER A 112 2.95 18.66 2.94
N PRO A 113 2.02 19.62 3.08
CA PRO A 113 1.74 20.61 2.04
C PRO A 113 2.99 21.33 1.56
#